data_AF-A0A8T1YLG4-F1
#
_entry.id   AF-A0A8T1YLG4-F1
#
_cell.length_a   1.000
_cell.length_b   1.000
_cell.length_c   1.000
_cell.angle_alpha   90.00
_cell.angle_beta   90.00
_cell.angle_gamma   90.00
#
_symmetry.space_group_name_H-M   'P 1'
#
loop_
_entity.id
_entity.type
_entity.pdbx_description
1 polymer ?
#
loop_
_entity_poly.entity_id
_entity_poly.type
_entity_poly.pdbx_seq_one_letter_code
_entity_poly.pdbx_strand_id
1 'polypeptide(L)'
;MVGVSLYSRVHSYCSEKNGENQVTLNDYFQMNAIADFVSYFRWREVVAIFVDDEYGRNGISVLGDVLAKKRAKISYKAGYN
;
A
#
# COMPACT_ATOMS: atom_id res chain seq x y z
N MET A 1 11.30 -14.45 6.05
CA MET A 1 10.10 -13.59 6.10
C MET A 1 10.58 -12.21 6.50
N VAL A 2 10.68 -11.26 5.56
CA VAL A 2 11.13 -9.90 5.87
C VAL A 2 9.89 -9.01 5.77
N GLY A 3 9.52 -8.40 6.90
CA GLY A 3 8.36 -7.51 6.97
C GLY A 3 8.59 -6.26 6.13
N VAL A 4 7.62 -5.92 5.28
CA VAL A 4 7.58 -4.63 4.59
C VAL A 4 6.84 -3.67 5.51
N SER A 5 7.57 -2.77 6.17
CA SER A 5 6.98 -1.69 6.95
C SER A 5 6.47 -0.61 6.00
N LEU A 6 5.15 -0.48 5.85
CA LEU A 6 4.53 0.58 5.05
C LEU A 6 4.51 1.88 5.86
N TYR A 7 5.51 2.73 5.66
CA TYR A 7 5.50 4.09 6.18
C TYR A 7 4.56 4.94 5.31
N SER A 8 3.27 4.99 5.66
CA SER A 8 2.33 5.94 5.06
C SER A 8 2.61 7.34 5.63
N ARG A 9 3.68 7.97 5.13
CA ARG A 9 3.86 9.42 5.25
C ARG A 9 4.68 9.93 4.06
N VAL A 10 4.16 9.73 2.86
CA VAL A 10 4.44 10.69 1.79
C VAL A 10 3.40 11.78 1.98
N HIS A 11 3.76 12.80 2.76
CA HIS A 11 3.01 14.05 2.81
C HIS A 11 2.70 14.44 1.37
N SER A 12 1.41 14.64 1.07
CA SER A 12 0.83 14.93 -0.23
C SER A 12 1.51 16.14 -0.90
N TYR A 13 2.68 15.94 -1.49
CA TYR A 13 3.36 16.93 -2.32
C TYR A 13 2.83 16.75 -3.74
N CYS A 14 1.65 17.31 -4.00
CA CYS A 14 1.36 18.12 -5.19
C CYS A 14 -0.15 18.32 -5.42
N SER A 15 -0.53 19.59 -5.24
CA SER A 15 -1.36 20.39 -6.14
C SER A 15 -2.84 20.06 -6.26
N GLU A 16 -3.61 20.77 -5.43
CA GLU A 16 -4.95 21.27 -5.70
C GLU A 16 -5.16 21.59 -7.19
N LYS A 17 -5.66 20.61 -7.95
CA LYS A 17 -6.27 20.84 -9.25
C LYS A 17 -7.56 20.05 -9.36
N ASN A 18 -8.66 20.79 -9.28
CA ASN A 18 -9.94 20.48 -9.90
C ASN A 18 -10.74 19.28 -9.36
N GLY A 19 -10.87 19.14 -8.04
CA GLY A 19 -12.02 18.42 -7.45
C GLY A 19 -12.08 16.90 -7.66
N GLU A 20 -11.05 16.28 -8.22
CA GLU A 20 -10.89 14.82 -8.25
C GLU A 20 -9.92 14.38 -7.15
N ASN A 21 -10.36 13.46 -6.27
CA ASN A 21 -9.56 13.00 -5.13
C ASN A 21 -8.24 12.34 -5.59
N GLN A 22 -7.15 13.11 -5.57
CA GLN A 22 -5.78 12.73 -5.93
C GLN A 22 -5.16 11.66 -5.01
N VAL A 23 -5.82 11.32 -3.91
CA VAL A 23 -5.38 10.33 -2.91
C VAL A 23 -5.28 8.92 -3.53
N THR A 24 -6.29 8.52 -4.31
CA THR A 24 -6.38 7.17 -4.89
C THR A 24 -5.29 6.87 -5.92
N LEU A 25 -4.91 7.88 -6.72
CA LEU A 25 -3.87 7.72 -7.75
C LEU A 25 -2.50 7.53 -7.10
N ASN A 26 -2.18 8.29 -6.06
CA ASN A 26 -0.91 8.18 -5.34
C ASN A 26 -0.76 6.83 -4.64
N ASP A 27 -1.82 6.38 -3.96
CA ASP A 27 -1.84 5.07 -3.29
C ASP A 27 -1.63 3.94 -4.31
N TYR A 28 -2.25 4.01 -5.49
CA TYR A 28 -2.08 2.99 -6.53
C TYR A 28 -0.64 2.85 -7.03
N PHE A 29 0.05 3.96 -7.33
CA PHE A 29 1.42 3.91 -7.82
C PHE A 29 2.40 3.37 -6.77
N GLN A 30 2.29 3.84 -5.53
CA GLN A 30 3.15 3.38 -4.44
C GLN A 30 2.94 1.90 -4.12
N MET A 31 1.68 1.47 -4.02
CA MET A 31 1.37 0.06 -3.73
C MET A 31 1.80 -0.86 -4.87
N ASN A 32 1.69 -0.42 -6.13
CA ASN A 32 2.15 -1.21 -7.27
C ASN A 32 3.68 -1.40 -7.24
N ALA A 33 4.44 -0.37 -6.87
CA ALA A 33 5.89 -0.48 -6.70
C ALA A 33 6.27 -1.49 -5.59
N ILE A 34 5.53 -1.52 -4.49
CA ILE A 34 5.71 -2.50 -3.40
C ILE A 34 5.38 -3.92 -3.90
N ALA A 35 4.30 -4.10 -4.66
CA ALA A 35 3.91 -5.39 -5.21
C ALA A 35 4.95 -5.91 -6.23
N ASP A 36 5.54 -5.04 -7.04
CA ASP A 36 6.62 -5.40 -7.96
C ASP A 36 7.87 -5.84 -7.20
N PHE A 37 8.24 -5.14 -6.12
CA PHE A 37 9.33 -5.56 -5.23
C PHE A 37 9.08 -6.95 -4.63
N VAL A 38 7.89 -7.19 -4.07
CA VAL A 38 7.49 -8.49 -3.51
C VAL A 38 7.58 -9.59 -4.57
N SER A 39 7.11 -9.30 -5.79
CA SER A 39 7.16 -10.23 -6.92
C SER A 39 8.60 -10.51 -7.37
N TYR A 40 9.46 -9.51 -7.41
CA TYR A 40 10.87 -9.63 -7.81
C TYR A 40 11.62 -10.61 -6.91
N PHE A 41 11.42 -10.51 -5.60
CA PHE A 41 11.98 -11.44 -4.61
C PHE A 41 11.19 -12.75 -4.47
N ARG A 42 10.15 -12.94 -5.29
CA ARG A 42 9.28 -14.13 -5.32
C ARG A 42 8.61 -14.44 -3.98
N TRP A 43 8.39 -13.42 -3.16
CA TRP A 43 7.65 -13.59 -1.91
C TRP A 43 6.16 -13.79 -2.21
N ARG A 44 5.51 -14.64 -1.40
CA ARG A 44 4.09 -14.97 -1.55
C ARG A 44 3.22 -14.30 -0.49
N GLU A 45 3.82 -13.86 0.60
CA GLU A 45 3.13 -13.35 1.77
C GLU A 45 3.85 -12.13 2.33
N VAL A 46 3.08 -11.12 2.72
CA VAL A 46 3.58 -9.92 3.40
C VAL A 46 2.78 -9.65 4.66
N VAL A 47 3.44 -9.05 5.64
CA VAL A 47 2.79 -8.45 6.81
C VAL A 47 2.65 -6.96 6.56
N ALA A 48 1.46 -6.41 6.78
CA ALA A 48 1.21 -4.99 6.59
C ALA A 48 0.97 -4.30 7.94
N ILE A 49 1.77 -3.28 8.23
CA ILE A 49 1.64 -2.42 9.40
C ILE A 49 1.25 -1.03 8.90
N PHE A 50 0.18 -0.46 9.42
CA PHE A 50 -0.40 0.80 8.91
C PHE A 50 -0.98 1.64 10.06
N VAL A 51 -1.14 2.94 9.80
CA VAL A 51 -1.89 3.84 10.70
C VAL A 51 -3.38 3.55 10.51
N ASP A 52 -4.15 3.34 11.59
CA ASP A 52 -5.58 3.00 11.50
C ASP A 52 -6.49 4.22 11.23
N ASP A 53 -6.14 5.00 10.21
CA ASP A 53 -6.97 6.06 9.65
C ASP A 53 -7.55 5.65 8.29
N GLU A 54 -8.34 6.54 7.68
CA GLU A 54 -8.97 6.29 6.38
C GLU A 54 -7.92 6.06 5.27
N TYR A 55 -6.81 6.79 5.32
CA TYR A 55 -5.72 6.70 4.34
C TYR A 55 -4.97 5.37 4.45
N GLY A 56 -4.60 4.96 5.66
CA GLY A 56 -3.94 3.69 5.92
C GLY A 56 -4.82 2.51 5.51
N ARG A 57 -6.11 2.54 5.82
CA ARG A 57 -7.05 1.51 5.37
C ARG A 57 -7.20 1.47 3.85
N ASN A 58 -7.25 2.62 3.17
CA ASN A 58 -7.30 2.69 1.71
C ASN A 58 -6.04 2.09 1.07
N GLY A 59 -4.86 2.49 1.55
CA GLY A 59 -3.58 1.94 1.08
C GLY A 59 -3.49 0.42 1.25
N ILE A 60 -3.96 -0.13 2.38
CA ILE A 60 -4.02 -1.58 2.60
C ILE A 60 -4.97 -2.28 1.63
N SER A 61 -6.09 -1.66 1.28
CA SER A 61 -7.02 -2.20 0.29
C SER A 61 -6.35 -2.30 -1.09
N VAL A 62 -5.79 -1.17 -1.55
CA VAL A 62 -5.09 -1.10 -2.85
C VAL A 62 -3.93 -2.07 -2.91
N LEU A 63 -3.14 -2.19 -1.82
CA LEU A 63 -2.04 -3.15 -1.72
C LEU A 63 -2.52 -4.59 -1.89
N GLY A 64 -3.64 -4.95 -1.26
CA GLY A 64 -4.26 -6.27 -1.41
C GLY A 64 -4.57 -6.60 -2.87
N ASP A 65 -5.17 -5.65 -3.59
CA ASP A 65 -5.56 -5.81 -4.99
C ASP A 65 -4.34 -5.99 -5.91
N VAL A 66 -3.29 -5.18 -5.73
CA VAL A 66 -2.08 -5.30 -6.56
C VAL A 66 -1.27 -6.55 -6.25
N LEU A 67 -1.22 -7.00 -4.99
CA LEU A 67 -0.56 -8.25 -4.61
C LEU A 67 -1.28 -9.47 -5.20
N ALA A 68 -2.62 -9.45 -5.22
CA ALA A 68 -3.41 -10.52 -5.82
C ALA A 68 -3.06 -10.72 -7.30
N LYS A 69 -2.87 -9.62 -8.06
CA LYS A 69 -2.40 -9.66 -9.46
C LYS A 69 -1.03 -10.35 -9.61
N LYS A 70 -0.18 -10.28 -8.58
CA LYS A 70 1.15 -10.92 -8.54
C LYS A 70 1.15 -12.31 -7.89
N ARG A 71 -0.03 -12.85 -7.54
CA ARG A 71 -0.17 -14.11 -6.80
C ARG A 71 0.58 -14.08 -5.46
N ALA A 72 0.48 -12.95 -4.78
CA ALA A 72 0.92 -12.73 -3.39
C ALA A 72 -0.27 -12.24 -2.57
N LYS A 73 -0.16 -12.27 -1.24
CA LYS A 73 -1.23 -11.83 -0.32
C LYS A 73 -0.67 -11.17 0.93
N ILE A 74 -1.52 -10.40 1.60
CA ILE A 74 -1.25 -9.94 2.97
C ILE A 74 -1.65 -11.08 3.92
N SER A 75 -0.70 -11.61 4.70
CA SER A 75 -0.95 -12.67 5.67
C SER A 75 -1.33 -12.16 7.07
N TYR A 76 -0.92 -10.93 7.39
CA TYR A 76 -1.27 -10.26 8.65
C TYR A 76 -1.38 -8.75 8.46
N LYS A 77 -2.33 -8.13 9.18
CA LYS A 77 -2.59 -6.70 9.18
C LYS A 77 -2.54 -6.19 10.62
N ALA A 78 -1.71 -5.20 10.90
CA ALA A 78 -1.63 -4.53 12.20
C ALA A 78 -1.81 -3.02 12.04
N GLY A 79 -2.95 -2.51 12.53
CA GLY A 79 -3.18 -1.08 12.66
C GLY A 79 -2.59 -0.57 13.98
N TYR A 80 -1.98 0.61 13.97
CA TYR A 80 -1.63 1.34 15.17
C TYR A 80 -2.18 2.77 15.12
N ASN A 81 -2.46 3.33 16.30
CA ASN A 81 -2.88 4.71 16.52
C ASN A 81 -1.83 5.46 17.33
#